data_AF-A0A349NC92-F1
#
_entry.id   AF-A0A349NC92-F1
#
_cell.length_a   1.000
_cell.length_b   1.000
_cell.length_c   1.000
_cell.angle_alpha   90.00
_cell.angle_beta   90.00
_cell.angle_gamma   90.00
#
_symmetry.space_group_name_H-M   'P 1'
#
loop_
_entity.id
_entity.type
_entity.pdbx_description
1 polymer ?
#
loop_
_entity_poly.entity_id
_entity_poly.type
_entity_poly.pdbx_seq_one_letter_code
_entity_poly.pdbx_strand_id
1 'polypeptide(L)'
;FPQLDPDDRQHTALAERGLDARDQEALTPFRHTFSHFHLDIEPLLIRVDTTGAGVQDAGGRWISPADPGELGLAAPVKKLLEQLHGPRQAGLL
;
A
#
# COMPACT_ATOMS: atom_id res chain seq x y z
N PHE A 1 8.80 -0.25 -3.24
CA PHE A 1 7.48 0.25 -2.79
C PHE A 1 7.57 1.76 -2.83
N PRO A 2 6.68 2.47 -3.51
CA PRO A 2 6.77 3.92 -3.55
C PRO A 2 6.47 4.44 -2.14
N GLN A 3 7.50 4.93 -1.47
CA GLN A 3 7.36 5.79 -0.32
C GLN A 3 6.82 7.12 -0.87
N LEU A 4 5.72 7.59 -0.29
CA LEU A 4 5.23 8.94 -0.54
C LEU A 4 5.80 9.82 0.56
N ASP A 5 6.32 10.99 0.18
CA ASP A 5 6.64 11.99 1.19
C ASP A 5 5.34 12.46 1.87
N PRO A 6 5.37 12.93 3.13
CA PRO A 6 4.17 13.43 3.81
C PRO A 6 3.47 14.56 3.05
N ASP A 7 4.23 15.31 2.24
CA ASP A 7 3.74 16.39 1.39
C ASP A 7 3.20 15.89 0.04
N ASP A 8 3.48 14.65 -0.35
CA ASP A 8 2.91 14.04 -1.56
C ASP A 8 1.44 13.73 -1.32
N ARG A 9 0.60 14.45 -2.06
CA ARG A 9 -0.84 14.17 -2.06
C ARG A 9 -1.06 12.82 -2.71
N GLN A 10 -1.49 11.84 -1.93
CA GLN A 10 -1.84 10.48 -2.37
C GLN A 10 -2.69 10.46 -3.64
N HIS A 11 -3.57 11.44 -3.82
CA HIS A 11 -4.37 11.63 -5.02
C HIS A 11 -3.53 11.80 -6.29
N THR A 12 -2.43 12.55 -6.25
CA THR A 12 -1.53 12.74 -7.41
C THR A 12 -0.87 11.42 -7.79
N ALA A 13 -0.30 10.72 -6.81
CA ALA A 13 0.38 9.44 -7.05
C ALA A 13 -0.56 8.35 -7.59
N LEU A 14 -1.83 8.36 -7.18
CA LEU A 14 -2.86 7.47 -7.72
C LEU A 14 -3.27 7.87 -9.14
N ALA A 15 -3.48 9.17 -9.39
CA ALA A 15 -3.89 9.68 -10.70
C ALA A 15 -2.83 9.42 -11.79
N GLU A 16 -1.53 9.55 -11.46
CA GLU A 16 -0.42 9.18 -12.36
C GLU A 16 -0.45 7.71 -12.77
N ARG A 17 -1.16 6.86 -12.01
CA ARG A 17 -1.33 5.43 -12.26
C ARG A 17 -2.70 5.09 -12.83
N GLY A 18 -3.52 6.09 -13.18
CA GLY A 18 -4.88 5.91 -13.68
C GLY A 18 -5.86 5.39 -12.61
N LEU A 19 -5.63 5.76 -11.35
CA LEU A 19 -6.44 5.33 -10.20
C LEU A 19 -7.07 6.54 -9.52
N ASP A 20 -8.35 6.43 -9.20
CA ASP A 20 -9.07 7.40 -8.37
C ASP A 20 -9.35 6.81 -6.98
N ALA A 21 -8.99 7.53 -5.92
CA ALA A 21 -9.28 7.12 -4.55
C ALA A 21 -10.77 7.22 -4.23
N ARG A 22 -11.31 6.20 -3.55
CA ARG A 22 -12.70 6.16 -3.04
C ARG A 22 -12.73 6.22 -1.53
N ASP A 23 -12.28 5.14 -0.90
CA ASP A 23 -12.25 4.97 0.55
C ASP A 23 -10.81 4.78 1.01
N GLN A 24 -10.50 5.27 2.21
CA GLN A 24 -9.18 5.17 2.81
C GLN A 24 -9.31 4.66 4.24
N GLU A 25 -8.47 3.71 4.61
CA GLU A 25 -8.40 3.12 5.95
C GLU A 25 -6.95 3.14 6.42
N ALA A 26 -6.68 3.85 7.52
CA ALA A 26 -5.39 3.79 8.19
C ALA A 26 -5.22 2.42 8.85
N LEU A 27 -4.14 1.73 8.50
CA LEU A 27 -3.77 0.46 9.12
C LEU A 27 -2.83 0.70 10.31
N THR A 28 -2.60 -0.35 11.10
CA THR A 28 -1.77 -0.25 12.31
C THR A 28 -0.33 0.16 11.96
N PRO A 29 0.16 1.32 12.46
CA PRO A 29 1.53 1.73 12.23
C PRO A 29 2.53 0.73 12.79
N PHE A 30 3.69 0.62 12.15
CA PHE A 30 4.75 -0.24 12.66
C PHE A 30 6.14 0.25 12.27
N ARG A 31 7.13 -0.13 13.09
CA ARG A 31 8.54 0.09 12.81
C ARG A 31 9.19 -1.15 12.21
N HIS A 32 10.08 -0.94 11.25
CA HIS A 32 11.03 -1.94 10.79
C HIS A 32 12.47 -1.43 10.97
N THR A 33 13.36 -2.28 11.47
CA THR A 33 14.75 -1.92 11.78
C THR A 33 15.69 -2.58 10.78
N PHE A 34 16.46 -1.77 10.09
CA PHE A 34 17.64 -2.20 9.33
C PHE A 34 18.89 -1.97 10.18
N SER A 35 20.03 -2.54 9.77
CA SER A 35 21.28 -2.39 10.52
C SER A 35 21.71 -0.94 10.74
N HIS A 36 21.35 -0.02 9.84
CA HIS A 36 21.83 1.37 9.86
C HIS A 36 20.72 2.42 9.95
N PHE A 37 19.44 2.04 9.95
CA PHE A 37 18.31 2.98 10.06
C PHE A 37 17.01 2.28 10.47
N HIS A 38 16.01 3.07 10.84
CA HIS A 38 14.65 2.61 11.13
C HIS A 38 13.68 3.22 10.13
N LEU A 39 12.68 2.44 9.71
CA LEU A 39 11.51 2.94 9.02
C LEU A 39 10.31 2.89 9.95
N ASP A 40 9.77 4.05 10.26
CA ASP A 40 8.43 4.18 10.80
C ASP A 40 7.45 4.19 9.62
N ILE A 41 6.51 3.24 9.63
CA ILE A 41 5.59 3.01 8.51
C ILE A 41 4.17 3.25 9.02
N GLU A 42 3.47 4.14 8.33
CA GLU A 42 2.06 4.47 8.52
C GLU A 42 1.28 3.98 7.28
N PRO A 43 0.77 2.74 7.30
CA PRO A 43 0.18 2.14 6.12
C PRO A 43 -1.24 2.65 5.89
N LEU A 44 -1.58 2.93 4.62
CA LEU A 44 -2.92 3.28 4.20
C LEU A 44 -3.46 2.25 3.21
N LEU A 45 -4.64 1.69 3.50
CA LEU A 45 -5.41 0.87 2.58
C LEU A 45 -6.37 1.76 1.81
N ILE A 46 -6.22 1.80 0.49
CA ILE A 46 -7.03 2.66 -0.38
C ILE A 46 -7.86 1.79 -1.32
N ARG A 47 -9.17 2.00 -1.32
CA ARG A 47 -10.06 1.47 -2.36
C ARG A 47 -10.01 2.43 -3.54
N VAL A 48 -9.75 1.90 -4.72
CA VAL A 48 -9.55 2.70 -5.93
C VAL A 48 -10.48 2.23 -7.05
N ASP A 49 -10.91 3.18 -7.86
CA ASP A 49 -11.51 2.93 -9.17
C ASP A 49 -10.48 3.17 -10.28
N THR A 50 -10.73 2.56 -11.44
CA THR A 50 -9.83 2.65 -12.60
C THR A 50 -10.36 3.69 -13.57
N THR A 51 -9.57 4.71 -13.88
CA THR A 51 -9.94 5.76 -14.84
C THR A 51 -9.46 5.43 -16.25
N GLY A 52 -10.09 4.44 -16.90
CA GLY A 52 -9.82 4.12 -18.32
C GLY A 52 -9.12 2.78 -18.56
N ALA A 53 -8.23 2.71 -19.57
CA ALA A 53 -7.72 1.50 -20.22
C ALA A 53 -6.90 0.57 -19.30
N GLY A 54 -7.59 -0.11 -18.39
CA GLY A 54 -7.07 -1.22 -17.62
C GLY A 54 -5.98 -0.85 -16.62
N VAL A 55 -5.87 -1.70 -15.63
CA VAL A 55 -4.97 -1.62 -14.48
C VAL A 55 -3.49 -1.94 -14.85
N GLN A 56 -3.16 -1.85 -16.14
CA GLN A 56 -2.09 -2.63 -16.78
C GLN A 56 -0.89 -1.82 -17.31
N ASP A 57 -0.79 -0.50 -17.13
CA ASP A 57 0.25 0.27 -17.83
C ASP A 57 0.96 1.35 -16.98
N ALA A 58 1.32 1.01 -15.75
CA ALA A 58 2.10 1.89 -14.87
C ALA A 58 3.36 1.22 -14.28
N GLY A 59 4.01 0.34 -15.06
CA GLY A 59 5.31 -0.26 -14.70
C GLY A 59 5.31 -1.20 -13.48
N GLY A 60 4.14 -1.69 -13.06
CA GLY A 60 3.97 -2.56 -11.90
C GLY A 60 2.96 -3.69 -12.14
N ARG A 61 2.99 -4.71 -11.29
CA ARG A 61 2.09 -5.88 -11.36
C ARG A 61 1.10 -5.86 -10.21
N TRP A 62 -0.17 -6.12 -10.51
CA TRP A 62 -1.19 -6.35 -9.49
C TRP A 62 -1.12 -7.79 -9.03
N ILE A 63 -1.07 -7.96 -7.71
CA ILE A 63 -0.87 -9.25 -7.06
C ILE A 63 -2.01 -9.45 -6.07
N SER A 64 -2.57 -10.66 -6.05
CA SER A 64 -3.53 -11.03 -5.02
C SER A 64 -2.82 -11.10 -3.67
N PRO A 65 -3.24 -10.36 -2.63
CA PRO A 65 -2.65 -10.47 -1.30
C PRO A 65 -2.75 -11.88 -0.71
N ALA A 66 -3.78 -12.63 -1.09
CA ALA A 66 -4.02 -14.01 -0.65
C ALA A 66 -3.14 -15.05 -1.39
N ASP A 67 -2.61 -14.68 -2.55
CA ASP A 67 -1.69 -15.52 -3.33
C ASP A 67 -0.58 -14.65 -3.94
N PRO A 68 0.40 -14.24 -3.11
CA PRO A 68 1.48 -13.39 -3.59
C PRO A 68 2.51 -14.14 -4.45
N GLY A 69 2.46 -15.48 -4.53
CA GLY A 69 3.47 -16.30 -5.19
C GLY A 69 4.87 -16.18 -4.57
N GLU A 70 5.91 -16.65 -5.28
CA GLU A 70 7.33 -16.48 -4.88
C GLU A 70 7.87 -15.09 -5.22
N LEU A 71 7.15 -14.04 -4.81
CA LEU A 71 7.74 -12.72 -4.78
C LEU A 71 8.71 -12.68 -3.59
N GLY A 72 9.99 -12.38 -3.86
CA GLY A 72 11.01 -12.09 -2.85
C GLY A 72 10.70 -10.81 -2.08
N LEU A 73 9.53 -10.74 -1.42
CA LEU A 73 9.02 -9.55 -0.74
C LEU A 73 9.93 -9.21 0.44
N ALA A 74 10.27 -7.94 0.54
CA ALA A 74 10.99 -7.41 1.69
C ALA A 74 10.18 -7.66 2.98
N ALA A 75 10.87 -7.90 4.09
CA ALA A 75 10.25 -8.13 5.40
C ALA A 75 9.16 -7.12 5.80
N PRO A 76 9.31 -5.79 5.63
CA PRO A 76 8.23 -4.84 5.95
C PRO A 76 6.98 -5.02 5.08
N VAL A 77 7.12 -5.50 3.84
CA VAL A 77 6.00 -5.76 2.94
C VAL A 77 5.22 -7.00 3.38
N LYS A 78 5.92 -8.05 3.81
CA LYS A 78 5.27 -9.24 4.38
C LYS A 78 4.43 -8.88 5.60
N LYS A 79 5.00 -8.10 6.51
CA LYS A 79 4.30 -7.58 7.70
C LYS A 79 3.07 -6.76 7.35
N LEU A 80 3.13 -5.96 6.28
CA LEU A 80 1.97 -5.21 5.79
C LEU A 80 0.86 -6.14 5.28
N LEU A 81 1.20 -7.17 4.49
CA LEU A 81 0.22 -8.13 3.96
C LEU A 81 -0.42 -8.96 5.08
N GLU A 82 0.32 -9.30 6.13
CA GLU A 82 -0.23 -9.98 7.32
C GLU A 82 -1.32 -9.15 8.01
N GLN A 83 -1.18 -7.81 8.06
CA GLN A 83 -2.22 -6.94 8.61
C GLN A 83 -3.53 -6.98 7.81
N LEU A 84 -3.46 -7.28 6.49
CA LEU A 84 -4.67 -7.40 5.65
C LEU A 84 -5.45 -8.69 5.93
N HIS A 85 -4.80 -9.72 6.47
CA HIS A 85 -5.40 -11.00 6.83
C HIS A 85 -5.86 -11.05 8.30
N GLY A 86 -5.39 -10.12 9.14
CA GLY A 86 -5.79 -9.98 10.53
C GLY A 86 -7.11 -9.22 10.73
N PRO A 87 -7.63 -9.14 11.97
CA PRO A 87 -8.79 -8.31 12.28
C PRO A 87 -8.48 -6.85 11.97
N ARG A 88 -9.21 -6.27 11.02
CA ARG A 88 -9.12 -4.86 10.66
C ARG A 88 -9.77 -4.02 11.76
N GLN A 89 -9.00 -3.16 12.42
CA GLN A 89 -9.59 -2.09 13.21
C GLN A 89 -10.17 -1.08 12.23
N ALA A 90 -11.48 -1.20 11.98
CA ALA A 90 -12.21 -0.16 11.25
C ALA A 90 -11.95 1.17 11.95
N GLY A 91 -11.19 2.05 11.30
CA GLY A 91 -10.91 3.37 11.79
C GLY A 91 -12.22 4.09 12.03
N LEU A 92 -12.51 4.37 13.31
CA LEU A 92 -13.55 5.29 13.73
C LEU A 92 -13.05 6.70 13.41
N LEU A 93 -13.38 7.22 12.23
CA LEU A 93 -13.29 8.65 11.88
C LEU A 93 -14.50 9.02 11.02
#